data_AF-A0A1I0KVS1-F1
#
_entry.id   AF-A0A1I0KVS1-F1
#
_cell.length_a   1.000
_cell.length_b   1.000
_cell.length_c   1.000
_cell.angle_alpha   90.00
_cell.angle_beta   90.00
_cell.angle_gamma   90.00
#
_symmetry.space_group_name_H-M   'P 1'
#
loop_
_entity.id
_entity.type
_entity.pdbx_description
1 polymer ?
#
loop_
_entity_poly.entity_id
_entity_poly.type
_entity_poly.pdbx_seq_one_letter_code
_entity_poly.pdbx_strand_id
1 'polypeptide(L)'
;MSELPHETGDDRVDAIVAGLGRLGELPVGEHPRIFDEAFSALEATLGAVDDDPARAVHEMARAAHQAENRATAHPADHRQPAPQPGDPRSSQGMGFPSRGDR
;
A
#
# COMPACT_ATOMS: atom_id res chain seq x y z
N MET A 1 -10.88 20.18 35.31
CA MET A 1 -9.72 20.03 34.41
C MET A 1 -10.27 20.19 33.01
N SER A 2 -10.17 21.37 32.41
CA SER A 2 -10.44 21.54 30.97
C SER A 2 -9.12 21.28 30.26
N GLU A 3 -8.97 20.07 29.73
CA GLU A 3 -7.95 19.83 28.71
C GLU A 3 -8.42 20.58 27.46
N LEU A 4 -7.74 21.67 27.13
CA LEU A 4 -7.89 22.28 25.81
C LEU A 4 -7.52 21.22 24.77
N PRO A 5 -8.27 21.08 23.67
CA PRO A 5 -7.91 20.16 22.61
C PRO A 5 -6.47 20.46 22.17
N HIS A 6 -5.65 19.42 22.06
CA HIS A 6 -4.30 19.55 21.50
C HIS A 6 -4.43 20.17 20.11
N GLU A 7 -3.68 21.24 19.87
CA GLU A 7 -3.51 21.80 18.53
C GLU A 7 -2.99 20.69 17.62
N THR A 8 -3.71 20.47 16.52
CA THR A 8 -3.37 19.46 15.52
C THR A 8 -2.15 19.87 14.68
N GLY A 9 -1.69 21.11 14.83
CA GLY A 9 -0.55 21.67 14.10
C GLY A 9 -0.94 22.18 12.70
N ASP A 10 -2.22 22.15 12.37
CA ASP A 10 -2.81 22.73 11.16
C ASP A 10 -3.89 23.73 11.58
N ASP A 11 -3.60 25.02 11.38
CA ASP A 11 -4.48 26.14 11.73
C ASP A 11 -5.91 25.97 11.15
N ARG A 12 -6.05 25.30 10.00
CA ARG A 12 -7.36 25.08 9.36
C ARG A 12 -8.15 24.03 10.10
N VAL A 13 -7.50 22.92 10.47
CA VAL A 13 -8.10 21.84 11.25
C VAL A 13 -8.46 22.35 12.65
N ASP A 14 -7.56 23.11 13.27
CA ASP A 14 -7.79 23.70 14.59
C ASP A 14 -8.98 24.69 14.59
N ALA A 15 -9.15 25.48 13.53
CA ALA A 15 -10.31 26.36 13.38
C ALA A 15 -11.63 25.57 13.24
N ILE A 16 -11.63 24.45 12.53
CA ILE A 16 -12.79 23.56 12.38
C ILE A 16 -13.17 22.94 13.74
N VAL A 17 -12.19 22.42 14.48
CA VAL A 17 -12.40 21.80 15.80
C VAL A 17 -12.86 22.83 16.83
N ALA A 18 -12.31 24.05 16.81
CA ALA A 18 -12.79 25.14 17.65
C ALA A 18 -14.26 25.51 17.36
N GLY A 19 -14.69 25.40 16.10
CA GLY A 19 -16.09 25.59 15.69
C GLY A 19 -17.05 24.58 16.36
N LEU A 20 -16.63 23.32 16.47
CA LEU A 20 -17.40 22.28 17.17
C LEU A 20 -17.52 22.53 18.67
N GLY A 21 -16.58 23.24 19.29
CA GLY A 21 -16.67 23.64 20.70
C GLY A 21 -17.89 24.49 21.04
N ARG A 22 -18.47 25.18 20.05
CA ARG A 22 -19.67 26.03 20.22
C ARG A 22 -20.99 25.25 20.21
N LEU A 23 -20.98 23.95 19.90
CA LEU A 23 -22.21 23.14 19.87
C LEU A 23 -22.97 23.15 21.21
N GLY A 24 -22.25 23.20 22.34
CA GLY A 24 -22.84 23.20 23.67
C GLY A 24 -23.69 24.43 23.99
N GLU A 25 -23.56 25.49 23.19
CA GLU A 25 -24.31 26.75 23.34
C GLU A 25 -25.52 26.83 22.39
N LEU A 26 -25.62 25.88 21.45
CA LEU A 26 -26.63 25.89 20.40
C LEU A 26 -27.73 24.84 20.62
N PRO A 27 -28.96 25.09 20.14
CA PRO A 27 -30.02 24.10 20.15
C PRO A 27 -29.60 22.81 19.42
N VAL A 28 -29.99 21.66 19.97
CA VAL A 28 -29.69 20.34 19.38
C VAL A 28 -30.18 20.22 17.93
N GLY A 29 -31.24 20.94 17.56
CA GLY A 29 -31.75 20.98 16.18
C GLY A 29 -30.77 21.59 15.16
N GLU A 30 -29.81 22.41 15.60
CA GLU A 30 -28.78 23.00 14.73
C GLU A 30 -27.51 22.15 14.66
N HIS A 31 -27.32 21.18 15.56
CA HIS A 31 -26.11 20.35 15.63
C HIS A 31 -25.82 19.60 14.33
N PRO A 32 -26.80 18.96 13.65
CA PRO A 32 -26.53 18.23 12.40
C PRO A 32 -25.94 19.13 11.31
N ARG A 33 -26.41 20.38 11.22
CA ARG A 33 -25.92 21.34 10.24
C ARG A 33 -24.47 21.72 10.52
N ILE A 34 -24.11 21.95 11.78
CA ILE A 34 -22.73 22.30 12.15
C ILE A 34 -21.79 21.10 11.96
N PHE A 35 -22.24 19.89 12.25
CA PHE A 35 -21.45 18.69 11.95
C PHE A 35 -21.21 18.52 10.45
N ASP A 36 -22.22 18.75 9.62
CA ASP A 36 -22.11 18.65 8.15
C ASP A 36 -21.13 19.69 7.58
N GLU A 37 -21.18 20.92 8.11
CA GLU A 37 -20.26 22.00 7.73
C GLU A 37 -18.82 21.69 8.16
N ALA A 38 -18.62 21.26 9.40
CA ALA A 38 -17.29 20.90 9.91
C ALA A 38 -16.71 19.69 9.16
N PHE A 39 -17.55 18.70 8.85
CA PHE A 39 -17.15 17.52 8.09
C PHE A 39 -16.74 17.88 6.66
N SER A 40 -17.56 18.68 5.96
CA SER A 40 -17.25 19.16 4.61
C SER A 40 -15.95 19.99 4.56
N ALA A 41 -15.73 20.84 5.56
CA ALA A 41 -14.51 21.63 5.67
C ALA A 41 -13.26 20.76 5.93
N LEU A 42 -13.41 19.69 6.71
CA LEU A 42 -12.33 18.75 6.96
C LEU A 42 -12.02 17.91 5.72
N GLU A 43 -13.03 17.41 5.00
CA GLU A 43 -12.85 16.71 3.73
C GLU A 43 -12.14 17.58 2.69
N ALA A 44 -12.52 18.86 2.58
CA ALA A 44 -11.84 19.80 1.69
C ALA A 44 -10.37 20.02 2.09
N THR A 45 -10.09 20.11 3.40
CA THR A 45 -8.72 20.28 3.91
C THR A 45 -7.86 19.06 3.63
N LEU A 46 -8.41 17.86 3.83
CA LEU A 46 -7.71 16.59 3.54
C LEU A 46 -7.53 16.37 2.03
N GLY A 47 -8.54 16.67 1.22
CA GLY A 47 -8.44 16.59 -0.24
C GLY A 47 -7.34 17.50 -0.80
N ALA A 48 -7.15 18.69 -0.24
CA ALA A 48 -6.07 19.59 -0.65
C ALA A 48 -4.66 19.04 -0.36
N VAL A 49 -4.50 18.12 0.60
CA VAL A 49 -3.22 17.44 0.86
C VAL A 49 -2.98 16.33 -0.16
N ASP A 50 -4.04 15.65 -0.62
CA ASP A 50 -3.95 14.62 -1.65
C ASP A 50 -3.75 15.21 -3.06
N ASP A 51 -4.28 16.41 -3.32
CA ASP A 51 -4.05 17.17 -4.55
C ASP A 51 -2.68 17.89 -4.59
N ASP A 52 -1.81 17.70 -3.59
CA ASP A 52 -0.49 18.32 -3.58
C ASP A 52 0.36 17.80 -4.75
N PRO A 53 0.68 18.66 -5.74
CA PRO A 53 1.47 18.26 -6.90
C PRO A 53 2.88 17.77 -6.50
N ALA A 54 3.41 18.21 -5.36
CA ALA A 54 4.69 17.73 -4.85
C ALA A 54 4.63 16.25 -4.46
N ARG A 55 3.49 15.78 -3.94
CA ARG A 55 3.26 14.37 -3.62
C ARG A 55 3.12 13.51 -4.87
N ALA A 56 2.39 14.01 -5.87
CA ALA A 56 2.29 13.34 -7.18
C ALA A 56 3.67 13.21 -7.86
N VAL A 57 4.50 14.25 -7.83
CA VAL A 57 5.88 14.21 -8.36
C VAL A 57 6.75 13.23 -7.57
N HIS A 58 6.61 13.16 -6.24
CA HIS A 58 7.34 12.21 -5.41
C HIS A 58 6.95 10.76 -5.70
N GLU A 59 5.66 10.48 -5.92
CA GLU A 59 5.19 9.15 -6.32
C GLU A 59 5.66 8.77 -7.72
N MET A 60 5.62 9.69 -8.68
CA MET A 60 6.17 9.47 -10.02
C MET A 60 7.67 9.18 -9.97
N ALA A 61 8.44 9.93 -9.17
CA ALA A 61 9.86 9.68 -8.96
C ALA A 61 10.13 8.32 -8.31
N ARG A 62 9.29 7.91 -7.35
CA ARG A 62 9.37 6.59 -6.72
C ARG A 62 9.04 5.46 -7.70
N ALA A 63 8.04 5.66 -8.57
CA ALA A 63 7.67 4.71 -9.61
C ALA A 63 8.78 4.56 -10.67
N ALA A 64 9.42 5.67 -11.06
CA ALA A 64 10.57 5.67 -11.95
C ALA A 64 11.76 4.91 -11.35
N HIS A 65 12.10 5.16 -10.09
CA HIS A 65 13.15 4.40 -9.39
C HIS A 65 12.80 2.92 -9.23
N GLN A 66 11.53 2.55 -9.06
CA GLN A 66 11.12 1.14 -9.08
C GLN A 66 11.28 0.49 -10.46
N ALA A 67 10.92 1.20 -11.53
CA ALA A 67 11.07 0.70 -12.89
C ALA A 67 12.56 0.49 -13.25
N GLU A 68 13.42 1.40 -12.81
CA GLU A 68 14.87 1.31 -13.00
C GLU A 68 15.50 0.16 -12.20
N ASN A 69 15.09 -0.03 -10.94
CA ASN A 69 15.50 -1.17 -10.13
C ASN A 69 14.96 -2.51 -10.68
N ARG A 70 13.79 -2.52 -11.32
CA ARG A 70 13.23 -3.70 -11.99
C ARG A 70 13.95 -4.03 -13.30
N ALA A 71 14.42 -3.01 -14.03
CA ALA A 71 15.20 -3.21 -15.26
C ALA A 71 16.62 -3.71 -14.98
N THR A 72 17.21 -3.33 -13.84
CA THR A 72 18.51 -3.82 -13.36
C THR A 72 18.41 -5.16 -12.62
N ALA A 73 17.25 -5.50 -12.06
CA ALA A 73 16.89 -6.86 -11.66
C ALA A 73 16.61 -7.74 -12.90
N HIS A 74 17.66 -8.01 -13.68
CA HIS A 74 17.66 -9.07 -14.68
C HIS A 74 17.17 -10.37 -14.01
N PRO A 75 16.25 -11.14 -14.62
CA PRO A 75 16.03 -12.50 -14.15
C PRO A 75 17.36 -13.20 -14.30
N ALA A 76 18.01 -13.49 -13.17
CA ALA A 76 19.10 -14.44 -13.13
C ALA A 76 18.64 -15.66 -13.93
N ASP A 77 19.36 -15.87 -15.02
CA ASP A 77 19.22 -16.91 -16.02
C ASP A 77 19.01 -18.25 -15.31
N HIS A 78 17.75 -18.65 -15.09
CA HIS A 78 17.42 -20.02 -14.72
C HIS A 78 17.53 -20.88 -15.98
N ARG A 79 18.72 -20.86 -16.59
CA ARG A 79 19.08 -21.82 -17.63
C ARG A 79 19.23 -23.14 -16.91
N GLN A 80 18.21 -23.99 -17.04
CA GLN A 80 18.33 -25.42 -16.72
C GLN A 80 19.66 -25.93 -17.30
N PRO A 81 20.56 -26.53 -16.50
CA PRO A 81 21.73 -27.16 -17.07
C PRO A 81 21.25 -28.34 -17.92
N ALA A 82 21.62 -28.32 -19.20
CA ALA A 82 21.34 -29.40 -20.14
C ALA A 82 21.91 -30.73 -19.61
N PRO A 83 21.22 -31.87 -19.81
CA PRO A 83 21.82 -33.18 -19.54
C PRO A 83 23.01 -33.39 -20.50
N GLN A 84 24.19 -33.58 -19.93
CA GLN A 84 25.44 -33.82 -20.65
C GLN A 84 25.36 -35.13 -21.47
N PRO A 85 25.80 -35.15 -22.74
CA PRO A 85 25.82 -36.36 -23.54
C PRO A 85 27.09 -37.18 -23.27
N GLY A 86 26.89 -38.40 -22.74
CA GLY A 86 27.80 -39.54 -22.93
C GLY A 86 29.05 -39.57 -22.06
N ASP A 87 29.14 -40.60 -21.21
CA ASP A 87 30.24 -41.56 -21.31
C ASP A 87 29.93 -42.87 -20.55
N PRO A 88 30.57 -44.00 -20.92
CA PRO A 88 29.87 -45.23 -21.21
C PRO A 88 30.31 -46.34 -20.26
N ARG A 89 29.39 -46.80 -19.42
CA ARG A 89 29.50 -48.12 -18.80
C ARG A 89 28.28 -48.94 -19.15
N SER A 90 28.41 -49.52 -20.34
CA SER A 90 27.88 -50.81 -20.71
C SER A 90 27.78 -51.78 -19.54
N SER A 91 26.75 -52.62 -19.66
CA SER A 91 26.68 -54.01 -19.23
C SER A 91 26.56 -54.31 -17.73
N GLN A 92 25.32 -54.40 -17.24
CA GLN A 92 24.82 -55.45 -16.33
C GLN A 92 23.40 -55.10 -15.89
N GLY A 93 22.35 -55.88 -16.07
CA GLY A 93 22.07 -57.12 -16.77
C GLY A 93 20.53 -57.18 -16.86
N MET A 94 19.98 -57.52 -18.02
CA MET A 94 19.20 -58.76 -18.18
C MET A 94 18.46 -59.23 -16.92
N GLY A 95 17.12 -59.15 -16.93
CA GLY A 95 16.29 -60.02 -16.09
C GLY A 95 14.93 -59.45 -15.67
N PHE A 96 13.92 -59.58 -16.51
CA PHE A 96 12.57 -59.87 -16.01
C PHE A 96 12.60 -61.26 -15.32
N PRO A 97 11.79 -61.48 -14.28
CA PRO A 97 10.56 -62.23 -14.53
C PRO A 97 9.33 -61.79 -13.72
N SER A 98 8.19 -62.12 -14.31
CA SER A 98 6.82 -62.06 -13.81
C SER A 98 6.55 -62.91 -12.56
N ARG A 99 5.63 -62.44 -11.70
CA ARG A 99 4.64 -63.19 -10.87
C ARG A 99 3.62 -62.13 -10.40
N GLY A 100 2.30 -62.23 -10.59
CA GLY A 100 1.45 -63.41 -10.69
C GLY A 100 0.99 -63.83 -9.30
N ASP A 101 0.06 -63.09 -8.69
CA ASP A 101 -0.71 -63.53 -7.52
C ASP A 101 -2.09 -62.83 -7.49
N ARG A 102 -3.05 -63.44 -8.19
CA ARG A 102 -4.50 -63.44 -7.91
C ARG A 102 -5.18 -64.51 -8.75
#